data_AF-A0A9X7GSI0-F1
#
_entry.id   AF-A0A9X7GSI0-F1
#
_cell.length_a   1.000
_cell.length_b   1.000
_cell.length_c   1.000
_cell.angle_alpha   90.00
_cell.angle_beta   90.00
_cell.angle_gamma   90.00
#
_symmetry.space_group_name_H-M   'P 1'
#
loop_
_entity.id
_entity.type
_entity.pdbx_description
1 polymer ?
#
loop_
_entity_poly.entity_id
_entity_poly.type
_entity_poly.pdbx_seq_one_letter_code
_entity_poly.pdbx_strand_id
1 'polypeptide(L)'
;MENNVKNGKWKGGTLAYGYHLVNGNVAINEYEAEVVRFIFDKMKIMGAFAIVRELIKKGVPTRTGSDWHVDTIRGVINNPFYIGYQRFNDSLKTIQRRFTTTKTI
;
A
#
# COMPACT_ATOMS: atom_id res chain seq x y z
N MET A 1 -18.27 -11.45 30.01
CA MET A 1 -18.10 -10.42 28.96
C MET A 1 -16.69 -9.86 29.10
N GLU A 2 -15.70 -10.44 28.42
CA GLU A 2 -14.29 -10.07 28.60
C GLU A 2 -13.67 -9.61 27.29
N ASN A 3 -13.47 -8.29 27.19
CA ASN A 3 -12.29 -7.61 26.63
C ASN A 3 -11.72 -8.10 25.29
N ASN A 4 -12.49 -8.03 24.20
CA ASN A 4 -11.98 -8.22 22.83
C ASN A 4 -11.88 -6.93 21.99
N VAL A 5 -11.73 -5.75 22.62
CA VAL A 5 -11.70 -4.45 21.92
C VAL A 5 -10.27 -3.85 21.77
N LYS A 6 -9.21 -4.52 22.24
CA LYS A 6 -7.86 -3.92 22.35
C LYS A 6 -6.74 -4.49 21.49
N ASN A 7 -7.03 -5.31 20.48
CA ASN A 7 -5.97 -5.83 19.61
C ASN A 7 -6.01 -5.06 18.29
N GLY A 8 -4.99 -4.25 18.01
CA GLY A 8 -4.75 -3.53 16.75
C GLY A 8 -4.51 -4.45 15.54
N LYS A 9 -5.17 -5.61 15.52
CA LYS A 9 -5.16 -6.58 14.44
C LYS A 9 -5.92 -6.01 13.25
N TRP A 10 -5.37 -6.22 12.06
CA TRP A 10 -6.02 -5.83 10.80
C TRP A 10 -7.42 -6.42 10.73
N LYS A 11 -8.44 -5.56 10.59
CA LYS A 11 -9.86 -5.96 10.64
C LYS A 11 -10.42 -6.40 9.28
N GLY A 12 -9.57 -6.70 8.31
CA GLY A 12 -9.94 -7.24 6.99
C GLY A 12 -9.85 -6.23 5.85
N GLY A 13 -10.03 -6.75 4.63
CA GLY A 13 -9.82 -6.01 3.37
C GLY A 13 -8.42 -6.21 2.78
N THR A 14 -8.27 -5.84 1.51
CA THR A 14 -6.99 -5.90 0.79
C THR A 14 -6.05 -4.81 1.29
N LEU A 15 -4.86 -5.19 1.74
CA LEU A 15 -3.81 -4.24 2.10
C LEU A 15 -3.30 -3.47 0.87
N ALA A 16 -2.89 -2.23 1.12
CA ALA A 16 -2.15 -1.46 0.12
C ALA A 16 -0.85 -2.20 -0.26
N TYR A 17 -0.46 -2.08 -1.53
CA TYR A 17 0.82 -2.59 -2.01
C TYR A 17 1.97 -1.96 -1.19
N GLY A 18 3.06 -2.69 -0.93
CA GLY A 18 4.09 -2.21 0.01
C GLY A 18 3.83 -2.57 1.47
N TYR A 19 2.70 -3.23 1.77
CA TYR A 19 2.36 -3.70 3.12
C TYR A 19 1.92 -5.17 3.10
N HIS A 20 2.22 -5.88 4.19
CA HIS A 20 1.78 -7.26 4.41
C HIS A 20 1.30 -7.47 5.86
N LEU A 21 0.76 -8.65 6.16
CA LEU A 21 0.40 -9.04 7.51
C LEU A 21 1.46 -9.95 8.12
N VAL A 22 1.94 -9.59 9.30
CA VAL A 22 2.80 -10.42 10.15
C VAL A 22 2.12 -10.58 11.50
N ASN A 23 1.72 -11.80 11.84
CA ASN A 23 1.04 -12.13 13.09
C ASN A 23 -0.23 -11.27 13.35
N GLY A 24 -0.96 -10.94 12.29
CA GLY A 24 -2.17 -10.11 12.34
C GLY A 24 -1.92 -8.60 12.44
N ASN A 25 -0.65 -8.17 12.47
CA ASN A 25 -0.26 -6.76 12.43
C ASN A 25 0.16 -6.38 11.01
N VAL A 26 -0.10 -5.12 10.64
CA VAL A 26 0.38 -4.57 9.36
C VAL A 26 1.85 -4.23 9.48
N ALA A 27 2.66 -4.79 8.60
CA ALA A 27 4.08 -4.52 8.46
C ALA A 27 4.42 -4.08 7.03
N ILE A 28 5.55 -3.39 6.86
CA ILE A 28 6.04 -2.93 5.56
C ILE A 28 6.69 -4.11 4.84
N ASN A 29 6.29 -4.34 3.60
CA ASN A 29 7.04 -5.21 2.69
C ASN A 29 8.06 -4.33 1.96
N GLU A 30 9.32 -4.35 2.38
CA GLU A 30 10.33 -3.42 1.86
C GLU A 30 10.54 -3.50 0.35
N TYR A 31 10.43 -4.69 -0.24
CA TYR A 31 10.54 -4.86 -1.69
C TYR A 31 9.42 -4.14 -2.43
N GLU A 32 8.16 -4.37 -2.02
CA GLU A 32 7.02 -3.68 -2.62
C GLU A 32 7.02 -2.18 -2.26
N ALA A 33 7.48 -1.80 -1.07
CA ALA A 33 7.57 -0.42 -0.63
C ALA A 33 8.58 0.37 -1.45
N GLU A 34 9.69 -0.23 -1.88
CA GLU A 34 10.62 0.39 -2.82
C GLU A 34 9.94 0.70 -4.15
N VAL A 35 9.12 -0.22 -4.66
CA VAL A 35 8.34 -0.02 -5.88
C VAL A 35 7.31 1.10 -5.70
N VAL A 36 6.65 1.18 -4.54
CA VAL A 36 5.75 2.31 -4.21
C VAL A 36 6.52 3.64 -4.24
N ARG A 37 7.66 3.73 -3.55
CA ARG A 37 8.51 4.93 -3.55
C ARG A 37 8.92 5.33 -4.97
N PHE A 38 9.31 4.35 -5.78
CA PHE A 38 9.65 4.53 -7.19
C PHE A 38 8.45 5.10 -7.98
N ILE A 39 7.26 4.53 -7.83
CA ILE A 39 6.05 5.02 -8.52
C ILE A 39 5.76 6.48 -8.14
N PHE A 40 5.78 6.81 -6.84
CA PHE A 40 5.53 8.18 -6.38
C PHE A 40 6.56 9.17 -6.89
N ASP A 41 7.83 8.76 -6.97
CA ASP A 41 8.88 9.64 -7.50
C ASP A 41 8.73 9.86 -9.02
N LYS A 42 8.49 8.79 -9.79
CA LYS A 42 8.32 8.88 -11.24
C LYS A 42 7.06 9.63 -11.64
N MET A 43 5.98 9.55 -10.88
CA MET A 43 4.74 10.29 -11.16
C MET A 43 4.91 11.81 -11.18
N LYS A 44 5.97 12.35 -10.55
CA LYS A 44 6.28 13.78 -10.59
C LYS A 44 6.78 14.25 -11.96
N ILE A 45 7.32 13.33 -12.77
CA ILE A 45 8.01 13.63 -14.03
C ILE A 45 7.37 12.97 -15.25
N MET A 46 6.59 11.89 -15.07
CA MET A 46 5.99 11.14 -16.17
C MET A 46 4.61 10.58 -15.81
N GLY A 47 3.81 10.31 -16.85
CA GLY A 47 2.47 9.74 -16.69
C GLY A 47 2.49 8.24 -16.37
N ALA A 48 1.38 7.76 -15.78
CA ALA A 48 1.23 6.37 -15.32
C ALA A 48 1.54 5.30 -16.38
N PHE A 49 1.23 5.55 -17.65
CA PHE A 49 1.55 4.61 -18.74
C PHE A 49 3.06 4.43 -18.96
N ALA A 50 3.84 5.50 -18.83
CA ALA A 50 5.30 5.42 -18.93
C ALA A 50 5.89 4.62 -17.78
N ILE A 51 5.35 4.80 -16.56
CA ILE A 51 5.76 4.06 -15.36
C ILE A 51 5.47 2.57 -15.52
N VAL A 52 4.29 2.20 -16.03
CA VAL A 52 3.96 0.79 -16.33
C VAL A 52 5.01 0.17 -17.25
N ARG A 53 5.36 0.85 -18.35
CA ARG A 53 6.38 0.37 -19.29
C ARG A 53 7.75 0.22 -18.62
N GLU A 54 8.12 1.15 -17.74
CA GLU A 54 9.40 1.07 -17.02
C GLU A 54 9.42 -0.11 -16.04
N LEU A 55 8.33 -0.37 -15.32
CA LEU A 55 8.21 -1.51 -14.40
C LEU A 55 8.26 -2.85 -15.14
N ILE A 56 7.53 -2.98 -16.25
CA ILE A 56 7.56 -4.18 -17.10
C ILE A 56 8.97 -4.38 -17.67
N LYS A 57 9.63 -3.32 -18.17
CA LYS A 57 11.00 -3.39 -18.68
C LYS A 57 12.02 -3.80 -17.60
N LYS A 58 11.80 -3.37 -16.35
CA LYS A 58 12.62 -3.77 -15.20
C LYS A 58 12.32 -5.19 -14.71
N GLY A 59 11.30 -5.86 -15.25
CA GLY A 59 10.88 -7.19 -14.80
C GLY A 59 10.31 -7.19 -13.39
N VAL A 60 9.73 -6.08 -12.93
CA VAL A 60 9.15 -5.96 -11.59
C VAL A 60 7.68 -6.38 -11.65
N PRO A 61 7.30 -7.55 -11.10
CA PRO A 61 5.91 -7.99 -11.12
C PRO A 61 5.06 -7.29 -10.05
N THR A 62 3.75 -7.31 -10.25
CA THR A 62 2.79 -6.97 -9.18
C THR A 62 2.78 -8.04 -8.07
N ARG A 63 2.04 -7.80 -6.98
CA ARG A 63 1.92 -8.74 -5.84
C ARG A 63 1.44 -10.14 -6.24
N THR A 64 0.66 -10.25 -7.33
CA THR A 64 0.15 -11.53 -7.85
C THR A 64 1.08 -12.18 -8.87
N GLY A 65 2.25 -11.59 -9.16
CA GLY A 65 3.14 -12.06 -10.22
C GLY A 65 2.75 -11.60 -11.63
N SER A 66 1.70 -10.80 -11.77
CA SER A 66 1.19 -10.31 -13.07
C SER A 66 1.86 -9.00 -13.49
N ASP A 67 1.71 -8.63 -14.76
CA ASP A 67 2.18 -7.34 -15.28
C ASP A 67 1.42 -6.15 -14.68
N TRP A 68 2.05 -4.97 -14.76
CA TRP A 68 1.46 -3.74 -14.31
C TRP A 68 0.45 -3.19 -15.32
N HIS A 69 -0.68 -2.68 -14.82
CA HIS A 69 -1.65 -1.92 -15.60
C HIS A 69 -1.74 -0.48 -15.09
N VAL A 70 -2.17 0.43 -15.99
CA VAL A 70 -2.28 1.86 -15.67
C VAL A 70 -3.24 2.10 -14.50
N ASP A 71 -4.33 1.33 -14.43
CA ASP A 71 -5.30 1.43 -13.35
C ASP A 71 -4.75 0.94 -12.02
N THR A 72 -3.84 -0.04 -12.02
CA THR A 72 -3.11 -0.46 -10.82
C THR A 72 -2.24 0.66 -10.29
N ILE A 73 -1.50 1.35 -11.17
CA ILE A 73 -0.68 2.51 -10.78
C ILE A 73 -1.54 3.63 -10.22
N ARG A 74 -2.68 3.96 -10.86
CA ARG A 74 -3.65 4.94 -10.32
C ARG A 74 -4.19 4.50 -8.97
N GLY A 75 -4.46 3.20 -8.79
CA GLY A 75 -4.89 2.63 -7.53
C GLY A 75 -3.86 2.83 -6.42
N VAL A 76 -2.57 2.64 -6.71
CA VAL A 76 -1.47 2.93 -5.77
C VAL A 76 -1.45 4.41 -5.40
N ILE A 77 -1.42 5.31 -6.38
CA ILE A 77 -1.27 6.75 -6.13
C ILE A 77 -2.46 7.32 -5.33
N ASN A 78 -3.67 6.86 -5.63
CA ASN A 78 -4.89 7.34 -4.97
C ASN A 78 -5.22 6.60 -3.67
N ASN A 79 -4.37 5.69 -3.22
CA ASN A 79 -4.62 4.93 -2.00
C ASN A 79 -4.27 5.78 -0.77
N PRO A 80 -5.27 6.17 0.05
CA PRO A 80 -5.01 7.04 1.21
C PRO A 80 -4.29 6.29 2.34
N PHE A 81 -4.07 4.99 2.21
CA PHE A 81 -3.28 4.20 3.16
C PHE A 81 -1.84 4.71 3.27
N TYR A 82 -1.27 5.16 2.15
CA TYR A 82 0.07 5.77 2.10
C TYR A 82 0.14 7.14 2.76
N ILE A 83 -0.97 7.69 3.26
CA ILE A 83 -0.97 8.90 4.09
C ILE A 83 -1.62 8.65 5.46
N GLY A 84 -1.82 7.38 5.84
CA GLY A 84 -2.30 6.99 7.18
C GLY A 84 -3.81 6.88 7.34
N TYR A 85 -4.57 6.89 6.25
CA TYR A 85 -6.04 6.76 6.27
C TYR A 85 -6.47 5.46 5.60
N GLN A 86 -7.51 4.83 6.15
CA GLN A 86 -8.13 3.65 5.53
C GLN A 86 -9.51 4.03 4.98
N ARG A 87 -9.79 3.65 3.73
CA ARG A 87 -11.15 3.72 3.17
C ARG A 87 -12.03 2.68 3.86
N PHE A 88 -13.13 3.13 4.44
CA PHE A 88 -14.16 2.31 5.03
C PHE A 88 -15.51 2.70 4.45
N ASN A 89 -16.03 1.88 3.53
CA ASN A 89 -17.19 2.20 2.69
C ASN A 89 -16.99 3.58 2.02
N ASP A 90 -17.89 4.55 2.27
CA ASP A 90 -17.83 5.91 1.74
C ASP A 90 -17.10 6.91 2.65
N SER A 91 -16.43 6.44 3.71
CA SER A 91 -15.76 7.31 4.69
C SER A 91 -14.26 7.00 4.81
N LEU A 92 -13.44 8.03 4.96
CA LEU A 92 -12.04 7.88 5.36
C LEU A 92 -11.97 7.83 6.89
N LYS A 93 -11.31 6.81 7.43
CA LYS A 93 -11.03 6.70 8.86
C LYS A 93 -9.53 6.76 9.09
N THR A 94 -9.10 7.61 10.01
CA THR A 94 -7.71 7.65 10.48
C THR A 94 -7.37 6.31 11.12
N ILE A 95 -6.25 5.73 10.72
CA ILE A 95 -5.78 4.49 11.32
C ILE A 95 -5.17 4.86 12.68
N GLN A 96 -5.82 4.50 13.80
CA GLN A 96 -5.26 4.69 15.15
C GLN A 96 -4.00 3.82 15.29
N ARG A 97 -2.84 4.46 15.08
CA ARG A 97 -1.54 3.82 14.99
C ARG A 97 -0.98 3.53 16.40
N ARG A 98 -1.05 2.28 16.91
CA ARG A 98 -0.08 1.77 17.89
C ARG A 98 1.06 1.08 17.13
N PHE A 99 1.86 1.86 16.43
CA PHE A 99 3.00 1.35 15.66
C PHE A 99 4.26 1.55 16.50
N THR A 100 4.95 0.46 16.79
CA THR A 100 6.36 0.52 17.15
C THR A 100 7.10 0.92 15.87
N THR A 101 7.51 2.18 15.80
CA THR A 101 8.59 2.70 14.95
C THR A 101 8.34 2.74 13.43
N THR A 102 7.91 3.94 12.98
CA THR A 102 8.47 4.72 11.86
C THR A 102 8.14 4.39 10.39
N LYS A 103 7.72 5.47 9.71
CA LYS A 103 7.62 5.72 8.26
C LYS A 103 6.44 5.09 7.51
N THR A 104 5.44 5.94 7.32
CA THR A 104 4.69 6.02 6.06
C THR A 104 5.68 5.98 4.88
N ILE A 105 5.38 5.17 3.86
CA ILE A 105 6.24 4.93 2.68
C ILE A 105 6.45 6.23 1.90
#